data_AF-R9WXF0-F1
#
_entry.id   AF-R9WXF0-F1
#
_cell.length_a   1.000
_cell.length_b   1.000
_cell.length_c   1.000
_cell.angle_alpha   90.00
_cell.angle_beta   90.00
_cell.angle_gamma   90.00
#
_symmetry.space_group_name_H-M   'P 1'
#
loop_
_entity.id
_entity.type
_entity.pdbx_description
1 polymer ?
#
loop_
_entity_poly.entity_id
_entity_poly.type
_entity_poly.pdbx_seq_one_letter_code
_entity_poly.pdbx_strand_id
1 'polypeptide(L)' 'KTWEKLQLAARVIVAVENPQDIIVQSARPYGQRAVLKFAQYTGAHAIAGRHTPGTFTNQLQTSFSEPR' A
#
# COMPACT_ATOMS: atom_id res chain seq x y z
N LYS A 1 -11.44 -15.10 15.82
CA LYS A 1 -12.02 -14.27 14.73
C LYS A 1 -11.03 -13.30 14.08
N THR A 2 -10.18 -12.56 14.82
CA THR A 2 -9.18 -11.64 14.22
C THR A 2 -8.15 -12.36 13.36
N TRP A 3 -7.65 -13.51 13.84
CA TRP A 3 -6.67 -14.33 13.12
C TRP A 3 -7.15 -14.78 11.74
N GLU A 4 -8.39 -15.28 11.64
CA GLU A 4 -8.98 -15.75 10.38
C GLU A 4 -9.05 -14.64 9.33
N LYS A 5 -9.39 -13.40 9.75
CA LYS A 5 -9.42 -12.24 8.85
C LYS A 5 -8.03 -11.85 8.36
N LEU A 6 -7.01 -11.90 9.24
CA LEU A 6 -5.63 -11.63 8.86
C LEU A 6 -5.12 -12.67 7.85
N GLN A 7 -5.42 -13.94 8.07
CA GLN A 7 -5.03 -15.01 7.15
C GLN A 7 -5.72 -14.87 5.79
N LEU A 8 -6.99 -14.49 5.76
CA LEU A 8 -7.71 -14.22 4.51
C LEU A 8 -7.11 -13.03 3.76
N ALA A 9 -6.86 -11.90 4.45
CA ALA A 9 -6.26 -10.72 3.83
C ALA A 9 -4.88 -11.02 3.22
N ALA A 10 -4.03 -11.76 3.93
CA ALA A 10 -2.71 -12.16 3.41
C ALA A 10 -2.82 -12.97 2.10
N ARG A 11 -3.81 -13.86 1.98
CA ARG A 11 -4.03 -14.64 0.75
C ARG A 11 -4.45 -13.77 -0.43
N VAL A 12 -5.29 -12.76 -0.20
CA VAL A 12 -5.70 -11.82 -1.25
C VAL A 12 -4.52 -10.97 -1.73
N ILE A 13 -3.69 -10.49 -0.80
CA ILE A 13 -2.51 -9.68 -1.13
C ILE A 13 -1.50 -10.48 -1.96
N VAL A 14 -1.27 -11.74 -1.63
CA VAL A 14 -0.33 -12.61 -2.38
C VAL A 14 -0.88 -13.01 -3.76
N ALA A 15 -2.18 -12.89 -3.99
CA ALA A 15 -2.78 -13.20 -5.30
C ALA A 15 -2.47 -12.14 -6.37
N VAL A 16 -1.97 -10.96 -5.99
CA VAL A 16 -1.53 -9.94 -6.94
C VAL A 16 -0.18 -10.35 -7.53
N GLU A 17 -0.12 -10.50 -8.86
CA GLU A 17 1.07 -11.00 -9.57
C GLU A 17 2.29 -10.10 -9.39
N ASN A 18 2.12 -8.78 -9.51
CA ASN A 18 3.17 -7.80 -9.31
C ASN A 18 3.03 -7.12 -7.93
N PRO A 19 3.96 -7.38 -6.98
CA PRO A 19 3.86 -6.78 -5.66
C PRO A 19 3.99 -5.25 -5.66
N GLN A 20 4.62 -4.66 -6.69
CA GLN A 20 4.77 -3.20 -6.82
C GLN A 20 3.45 -2.49 -7.12
N ASP A 21 2.44 -3.22 -7.62
CA ASP A 21 1.10 -2.67 -7.87
C ASP A 21 0.32 -2.51 -6.55
N ILE A 22 0.83 -3.00 -5.43
CA ILE A 22 0.21 -2.81 -4.12
C ILE A 22 0.75 -1.51 -3.52
N ILE A 23 -0.17 -0.62 -3.14
CA ILE A 23 0.17 0.61 -2.40
C ILE A 23 -0.28 0.50 -0.95
N VAL A 24 0.65 0.78 -0.03
CA VAL A 24 0.39 0.81 1.40
C VAL A 24 0.60 2.23 1.92
N GLN A 25 -0.36 2.75 2.69
CA GLN A 25 -0.38 4.15 3.04
C GLN A 25 -0.75 4.39 4.51
N SER A 26 -0.09 5.36 5.14
CA SER A 26 -0.49 5.89 6.45
C SER A 26 -0.11 7.36 6.58
N ALA A 27 -1.12 8.20 6.85
CA ALA A 27 -0.90 9.61 7.19
C ALA A 27 -0.47 9.82 8.65
N ARG A 28 -0.85 8.90 9.54
CA ARG A 28 -0.59 9.04 10.98
C ARG A 28 0.88 8.71 11.30
N PRO A 29 1.55 9.49 12.18
CA PRO A 29 2.94 9.26 12.56
C PRO A 29 3.21 7.84 13.07
N TYR A 30 2.30 7.29 13.87
CA TYR A 30 2.42 5.94 14.43
C TYR A 30 2.50 4.82 13.37
N GLY A 31 1.91 5.04 12.19
CA GLY A 31 1.87 4.06 11.11
C GLY A 31 2.96 4.24 10.05
N GLN A 32 3.64 5.39 10.00
CA GLN A 32 4.62 5.68 8.94
C GLN A 32 5.74 4.64 8.88
N ARG A 33 6.32 4.30 10.04
CA ARG A 33 7.38 3.28 10.11
C ARG A 33 6.89 1.90 9.73
N ALA A 34 5.66 1.55 10.11
CA ALA A 34 5.07 0.25 9.77
C ALA A 34 4.87 0.10 8.25
N VAL A 35 4.36 1.15 7.59
CA VAL A 35 4.16 1.18 6.13
C VAL A 35 5.48 1.07 5.37
N LEU A 36 6.50 1.84 5.77
CA LEU A 36 7.83 1.77 5.15
C LEU A 36 8.46 0.37 5.28
N LYS A 37 8.34 -0.25 6.46
CA LYS A 37 8.88 -1.59 6.69
C LYS A 37 8.09 -2.68 5.99
N PHE A 38 6.77 -2.57 5.96
CA PHE A 38 5.94 -3.51 5.22
C PHE A 38 6.30 -3.52 3.74
N ALA A 39 6.31 -2.35 3.11
CA ALA A 39 6.73 -2.18 1.71
C ALA A 39 8.12 -2.72 1.42
N GLN A 40 9.09 -2.50 2.32
CA GLN A 40 10.44 -3.04 2.20
C GLN A 40 10.46 -4.58 2.16
N TYR A 41 9.62 -5.25 2.95
CA TYR A 41 9.59 -6.72 3.02
C TYR A 41 8.73 -7.38 1.95
N THR A 42 7.65 -6.73 1.52
CA THR A 42 6.74 -7.28 0.50
C THR A 42 7.07 -6.85 -0.92
N GLY A 43 7.89 -5.82 -1.10
CA GLY A 43 8.12 -5.19 -2.40
C GLY A 43 6.95 -4.33 -2.87
N ALA A 44 6.06 -3.91 -1.96
CA ALA A 44 4.98 -2.99 -2.24
C ALA A 44 5.46 -1.53 -2.27
N HIS A 45 4.68 -0.63 -2.87
CA HIS A 45 4.96 0.79 -2.85
C HIS A 45 4.38 1.44 -1.58
N ALA A 46 5.18 2.26 -0.89
CA ALA A 46 4.78 2.90 0.37
C ALA A 46 4.55 4.41 0.21
N ILE A 47 3.41 4.89 0.68
CA ILE A 47 3.10 6.32 0.86
C ILE A 47 3.07 6.61 2.37
N ALA A 48 4.22 7.02 2.90
CA ALA A 48 4.33 7.44 4.30
C ALA A 48 4.10 8.95 4.43
N GLY A 49 3.09 9.34 5.20
CA GLY A 49 2.76 10.75 5.44
C GLY A 49 1.62 11.27 4.57
N ARG A 50 1.71 12.53 4.13
CA ARG A 50 0.61 13.23 3.46
C ARG A 50 0.30 12.58 2.11
N HIS A 51 -0.96 12.19 1.92
CA HIS A 51 -1.47 11.82 0.60
C HIS A 51 -1.58 13.06 -0.28
N THR A 52 -1.06 12.98 -1.49
CA THR A 52 -1.29 14.02 -2.49
C THR A 52 -2.63 13.74 -3.19
N PRO A 53 -3.62 14.64 -3.13
CA PRO A 53 -4.85 14.47 -3.90
C PRO A 53 -4.52 14.33 -5.39
N GLY A 54 -5.17 13.39 -6.07
CA GLY A 54 -4.89 13.10 -7.48
C GLY A 54 -3.93 11.92 -7.72
N THR A 55 -3.25 11.39 -6.70
CA THR A 55 -2.33 10.25 -6.87
C THR A 55 -2.97 9.02 -7.53
N PHE A 56 -4.25 8.74 -7.26
CA PHE A 56 -4.94 7.58 -7.85
C PHE A 56 -5.90 7.93 -9.00
N THR A 57 -6.13 9.21 -9.29
CA THR A 57 -7.20 9.63 -10.21
C THR A 57 -6.71 10.52 -11.35
N ASN A 58 -5.61 11.24 -11.16
CA ASN A 58 -5.10 12.19 -12.14
C ASN A 58 -3.95 11.57 -12.94
N GLN A 59 -4.26 10.99 -14.10
CA GLN A 59 -3.27 10.37 -15.00
C GLN A 59 -2.22 11.35 -15.55
N LEU A 60 -2.49 12.67 -15.51
CA LEU A 60 -1.55 13.69 -15.97
C LEU A 60 -0.45 14.00 -14.93
N GLN A 61 -0.63 13.56 -13.68
CA GLN A 61 0.32 13.82 -12.61
C GLN A 61 1.49 12.84 -12.67
N THR A 62 2.71 13.33 -12.44
CA THR A 62 3.93 12.49 -12.46
C THR A 62 3.95 11.41 -11.38
N SER A 63 3.26 11.65 -10.27
CA SER A 63 3.09 10.70 -9.17
C SER A 63 1.77 9.93 -9.26
N PHE A 64 1.19 9.79 -10.46
CA PHE A 64 0.02 8.94 -10.67
C PHE A 64 0.40 7.48 -10.42
N SER A 65 -0.45 6.73 -9.74
CA SER A 65 -0.27 5.31 -9.51
C SER A 65 -1.63 4.62 -9.45
N GLU A 66 -1.74 3.43 -10.03
CA GLU A 66 -2.99 2.67 -10.08
C GLU A 66 -2.80 1.34 -9.35
N PRO A 67 -3.13 1.28 -8.05
CA PRO A 67 -2.91 0.08 -7.26
C PRO A 67 -3.96 -1.01 -7.55
N ARG A 68 -3.59 -2.29 -7.36
CA ARG A 68 -4.45 -3.47 -7.55
C ARG A 68 -4.94 -4.09 -6.25
#